data_AF-A0A8J6RM35-F1
#
_entry.id   AF-A0A8J6RM35-F1
#
_cell.length_a   1.000
_cell.length_b   1.000
_cell.length_c   1.000
_cell.angle_alpha   90.00
_cell.angle_beta   90.00
_cell.angle_gamma   90.00
#
_symmetry.space_group_name_H-M   'P 1'
#
loop_
_entity.id
_entity.type
_entity.pdbx_description
1 polymer ?
#
loop_
_entity_poly.entity_id
_entity_poly.type
_entity_poly.pdbx_seq_one_letter_code
_entity_poly.pdbx_strand_id
1 'polypeptide(L)'
;MIEEIPARIHLLPAKGSPYVAVIRRKPSHVFHIIRWNTKDDSLEYGSWFNGKLYPKRCDISFDGKWMVYLAMGGNNGNTWNGVCLLPRLKTYRSYAVELKMR
;
A
#
# COMPACT_ATOMS: atom_id res chain seq x y z
N MET A 1 16.40 27.94 5.34
CA MET A 1 15.05 27.35 5.44
C MET A 1 15.12 25.97 4.84
N ILE A 2 14.75 24.92 5.56
CA ILE A 2 14.70 23.57 4.98
C ILE A 2 13.41 23.51 4.16
N GLU A 3 13.53 23.33 2.86
CA GLU A 3 12.38 23.18 1.97
C GLU A 3 11.68 21.86 2.31
N GLU A 4 10.42 21.93 2.75
CA GLU A 4 9.67 20.74 3.16
C GLU A 4 9.23 19.97 1.90
N ILE A 5 9.85 18.82 1.67
CA ILE A 5 9.48 17.96 0.53
C ILE A 5 8.12 17.32 0.84
N PRO A 6 7.05 17.61 0.06
CA PRO A 6 5.72 17.12 0.37
C PRO A 6 5.64 15.59 0.26
N ALA A 7 4.80 14.99 1.11
CA ALA A 7 4.49 13.58 1.02
C ALA A 7 3.77 13.27 -0.30
N ARG A 8 4.06 12.11 -0.90
CA ARG A 8 3.38 11.65 -2.11
C ARG A 8 2.20 10.78 -1.72
N ILE A 9 1.02 11.04 -2.29
CA ILE A 9 -0.21 10.31 -1.99
C ILE A 9 -0.68 9.60 -3.25
N HIS A 10 -1.10 8.35 -3.09
CA HIS A 10 -1.81 7.59 -4.11
C HIS A 10 -3.11 7.06 -3.52
N LEU A 11 -4.20 7.19 -4.27
CA LEU A 11 -5.55 6.81 -3.86
C LEU A 11 -6.03 5.67 -4.74
N LEU A 12 -6.56 4.63 -4.10
CA LEU A 12 -7.18 3.49 -4.78
C LEU A 12 -8.63 3.39 -4.27
N PRO A 13 -9.63 3.93 -5.00
CA PRO A 13 -11.02 3.84 -4.61
C PRO A 13 -11.61 2.46 -4.92
N ALA A 14 -12.38 1.91 -3.99
CA ALA A 14 -13.07 0.65 -4.19
C ALA A 14 -14.27 0.88 -5.10
N LYS A 15 -14.46 -0.01 -6.07
CA LYS A 15 -15.55 0.14 -7.06
C LYS A 15 -16.95 0.03 -6.45
N GLY A 16 -17.13 -0.80 -5.42
CA GLY A 16 -18.44 -1.17 -4.86
C GLY A 16 -18.66 -0.71 -3.42
N SER A 17 -17.79 0.13 -2.87
CA SER A 17 -17.87 0.55 -1.47
C SER A 17 -17.31 1.97 -1.29
N PRO A 18 -17.62 2.66 -0.17
CA PRO A 18 -17.11 4.01 0.08
C PRO A 18 -15.66 4.02 0.59
N TYR A 19 -14.92 2.94 0.36
CA TYR A 19 -13.59 2.80 0.93
C TYR A 19 -12.51 3.16 -0.09
N VAL A 20 -11.54 3.95 0.34
CA VAL A 20 -10.37 4.31 -0.45
C VAL A 20 -9.13 3.88 0.33
N ALA A 21 -8.23 3.15 -0.33
CA ALA A 21 -6.89 2.97 0.22
C ALA A 21 -6.05 4.20 -0.09
N VAL A 22 -5.54 4.84 0.96
CA VAL A 22 -4.59 5.94 0.87
C VAL A 22 -3.20 5.37 1.12
N ILE A 23 -2.36 5.42 0.10
CA ILE A 23 -0.95 5.03 0.16
C ILE A 23 -0.14 6.33 0.27
N ARG A 24 0.30 6.66 1.47
CA ARG A 24 1.12 7.85 1.74
C ARG A 24 2.60 7.48 1.82
N ARG A 25 3.44 8.10 1.00
CA ARG A 25 4.90 7.90 0.99
C ARG A 25 5.63 9.14 1.56
N LYS A 26 6.42 8.95 2.61
CA LYS A 26 7.40 9.93 3.11
C LYS A 26 8.59 10.07 2.15
N PRO A 27 9.36 11.18 2.18
CA PRO A 27 10.58 11.32 1.37
C PRO A 27 11.53 10.11 1.48
N SER A 28 11.66 9.53 2.66
CA SER A 28 12.58 8.43 3.03
C SER A 28 12.11 7.00 2.70
N HIS A 29 11.30 6.79 1.65
CA HIS A 29 10.77 5.44 1.28
C HIS A 29 9.96 4.73 2.38
N VAL A 30 9.40 5.48 3.32
CA VAL A 30 8.48 4.94 4.32
C VAL A 30 7.04 5.18 3.86
N PHE A 31 6.25 4.11 3.80
CA PHE A 31 4.85 4.13 3.37
C PHE A 31 3.93 3.95 4.58
N HIS A 32 2.79 4.64 4.57
CA HIS A 32 1.69 4.44 5.50
C HIS A 32 0.44 4.09 4.71
N ILE A 33 -0.22 3.00 5.09
CA ILE A 33 -1.48 2.55 4.50
C ILE A 33 -2.61 3.00 5.41
N ILE A 34 -3.58 3.71 4.84
CA ILE A 34 -4.75 4.22 5.55
C ILE A 34 -5.98 3.80 4.76
N ARG A 35 -7.06 3.45 5.46
CA ARG A 35 -8.37 3.24 4.86
C ARG A 35 -9.22 4.46 5.16
N TRP A 36 -9.76 5.07 4.13
CA TRP A 36 -10.65 6.21 4.24
C TRP A 36 -12.06 5.78 3.87
N ASN A 37 -13.05 6.05 4.73
CA ASN A 37 -14.45 5.93 4.42
C ASN A 37 -14.98 7.29 3.95
N THR A 38 -15.31 7.39 2.66
CA THR A 38 -15.72 8.65 2.04
C THR A 38 -17.16 9.06 2.41
N LYS A 39 -17.93 8.22 3.11
CA LYS A 39 -19.29 8.58 3.55
C LYS A 39 -19.29 9.47 4.78
N ASP A 40 -18.39 9.21 5.72
CA ASP A 40 -18.33 9.89 7.03
C ASP A 40 -16.97 10.52 7.31
N ASP A 41 -16.08 10.50 6.31
CA ASP A 41 -14.71 11.01 6.37
C ASP A 41 -13.84 10.35 7.45
N SER A 42 -14.20 9.15 7.91
CA SER A 42 -13.41 8.42 8.91
C SER A 42 -12.15 7.79 8.31
N LEU A 43 -11.07 7.84 9.09
CA LEU A 43 -9.75 7.30 8.72
C LEU A 43 -9.34 6.19 9.67
N GLU A 44 -9.15 4.99 9.14
CA GLU A 44 -8.49 3.89 9.84
C GLU A 44 -7.01 3.85 9.46
N TYR A 45 -6.13 4.12 10.42
CA TYR A 45 -4.68 4.10 10.23
C TYR A 45 -4.13 2.68 10.36
N GLY A 46 -3.35 2.27 9.37
CA GLY A 46 -2.84 0.92 9.25
C GLY A 46 -1.32 0.81 9.34
N SER A 47 -0.76 -0.08 8.54
CA SER A 47 0.64 -0.43 8.65
C SER A 47 1.58 0.65 8.12
N TRP A 48 2.70 0.79 8.81
CA TRP A 48 3.90 1.43 8.29
C TRP A 48 4.77 0.39 7.60
N PHE A 49 5.29 0.72 6.43
CA PHE A 49 6.16 -0.15 5.64
C PHE A 49 7.44 0.60 5.25
N ASN A 50 8.58 0.06 5.68
CA ASN A 50 9.90 0.54 5.27
C ASN A 50 10.39 -0.33 4.10
N GLY A 51 10.48 0.26 2.91
CA GLY A 51 10.81 -0.44 1.68
C GLY A 51 10.24 0.30 0.47
N LYS A 52 10.04 -0.38 -0.65
CA LYS A 52 9.40 0.21 -1.82
C LYS A 52 8.07 -0.49 -2.09
N LEU A 53 6.98 0.24 -1.92
CA LEU A 53 5.69 -0.13 -2.48
C LEU A 53 5.59 0.45 -3.89
N TYR A 54 4.92 -0.24 -4.80
CA TYR A 54 4.67 0.23 -6.16
C TYR A 54 3.18 0.56 -6.30
N PRO A 55 2.73 1.81 -6.01
CA PRO A 55 1.30 2.11 -5.90
C PRO A 55 0.51 1.83 -7.19
N LYS A 56 1.11 2.07 -8.35
CA LYS A 56 0.54 1.75 -9.67
C LYS A 56 0.41 0.25 -9.96
N ARG A 57 0.91 -0.62 -9.08
CA ARG A 57 0.81 -2.09 -9.14
C ARG A 57 0.11 -2.62 -7.89
N CYS A 58 -0.67 -1.77 -7.22
CA CYS A 58 -1.57 -2.13 -6.15
C CYS A 58 -3.01 -1.88 -6.63
N ASP A 59 -3.95 -2.61 -6.05
CA ASP A 59 -5.38 -2.34 -6.20
C ASP A 59 -6.13 -2.86 -4.97
N ILE A 60 -7.38 -2.46 -4.81
CA ILE A 60 -8.26 -2.94 -3.73
C ILE A 60 -9.47 -3.69 -4.27
N SER A 61 -9.99 -4.62 -3.47
CA SER A 61 -11.21 -5.36 -3.81
C SER A 61 -12.42 -4.42 -3.89
N PHE A 62 -13.46 -4.83 -4.61
CA PHE A 62 -14.65 -3.99 -4.82
C PHE A 62 -15.36 -3.61 -3.51
N ASP A 63 -15.30 -4.46 -2.49
CA ASP A 63 -15.84 -4.21 -1.15
C ASP A 63 -14.90 -3.36 -0.25
N GLY A 64 -13.70 -3.03 -0.75
CA GLY A 64 -12.69 -2.26 -0.04
C GLY A 64 -12.09 -2.96 1.17
N LYS A 65 -12.25 -4.28 1.30
CA LYS A 65 -11.74 -5.07 2.43
C LYS A 65 -10.31 -5.57 2.22
N TRP A 66 -9.93 -5.87 0.98
CA TRP A 66 -8.65 -6.46 0.63
C TRP A 66 -7.83 -5.53 -0.25
N MET A 67 -6.51 -5.64 -0.14
CA MET A 67 -5.55 -4.98 -1.02
C MET A 67 -4.60 -6.02 -1.59
N VAL A 68 -4.39 -5.97 -2.91
CA VAL A 68 -3.27 -6.62 -3.58
C VAL A 68 -2.14 -5.60 -3.75
N TYR A 69 -0.91 -6.02 -3.55
CA TYR A 69 0.22 -5.10 -3.62
C TYR A 69 1.50 -5.76 -4.10
N LEU A 70 2.33 -4.96 -4.76
CA LEU A 70 3.72 -5.30 -5.06
C LEU A 70 4.65 -4.48 -4.16
N ALA A 71 5.54 -5.17 -3.46
CA ALA A 71 6.55 -4.56 -2.61
C ALA A 71 7.95 -5.10 -2.89
N MET A 72 8.95 -4.30 -2.53
CA MET A 72 10.36 -4.65 -2.53
C MET A 72 10.98 -4.21 -1.21
N GLY A 73 11.81 -5.07 -0.61
CA GLY A 73 12.41 -4.85 0.70
C GLY A 73 13.18 -6.06 1.23
N GLY A 74 13.64 -5.98 2.48
CA GLY A 74 14.52 -6.96 3.10
C GLY A 74 15.99 -6.81 2.69
N ASN A 75 16.88 -7.61 3.31
CA ASN A 75 18.34 -7.50 3.13
C ASN A 75 18.81 -7.71 1.68
N ASN A 76 18.03 -8.43 0.87
CA ASN A 76 18.42 -8.82 -0.48
C ASN A 76 17.66 -8.04 -1.58
N GLY A 77 16.79 -7.08 -1.21
CA GLY A 77 16.01 -6.32 -2.19
C GLY A 77 14.99 -7.15 -2.98
N ASN A 78 14.54 -8.28 -2.42
CA ASN A 78 13.57 -9.15 -3.07
C ASN A 78 12.25 -8.43 -3.33
N THR A 79 11.59 -8.79 -4.42
CA THR A 79 10.27 -8.28 -4.80
C THR A 79 9.22 -9.37 -4.63
N TRP A 80 8.06 -9.04 -4.05
CA TRP A 80 6.97 -9.99 -3.86
C TRP A 80 5.60 -9.36 -4.10
N ASN A 81 4.64 -10.19 -4.49
CA ASN A 81 3.22 -9.84 -4.46
C ASN A 81 2.60 -10.34 -3.16
N GLY A 82 1.76 -9.52 -2.54
CA GLY A 82 1.03 -9.88 -1.33
C GLY A 82 -0.45 -9.52 -1.43
N VAL A 83 -1.27 -10.26 -0.70
CA VAL A 83 -2.67 -9.90 -0.42
C VAL A 83 -2.81 -9.67 1.07
N CYS A 84 -3.45 -8.58 1.47
CA CYS A 84 -3.65 -8.21 2.86
C CYS A 84 -5.03 -7.60 3.10
N LEU A 85 -5.48 -7.62 4.36
CA LEU A 85 -6.69 -6.89 4.78
C LEU A 85 -6.36 -5.41 4.87
N LEU A 86 -7.15 -4.54 4.23
CA LEU A 86 -6.96 -3.09 4.35
C LEU A 86 -7.37 -2.63 5.77
N PRO A 87 -6.60 -1.76 6.45
CA PRO A 87 -5.33 -1.11 6.05
C PRO A 87 -4.05 -1.82 6.57
N ARG A 88 -4.14 -3.08 6.98
CA ARG A 88 -3.03 -3.84 7.57
C ARG A 88 -2.21 -4.51 6.48
N LEU A 89 -0.97 -4.07 6.26
CA LEU A 89 -0.02 -4.68 5.33
C LEU A 89 0.59 -6.00 5.87
N LYS A 90 -0.09 -6.66 6.81
CA LYS A 90 0.24 -8.02 7.22
C LYS A 90 -0.26 -8.96 6.13
N THR A 91 0.67 -9.54 5.40
CA THR A 91 0.37 -10.44 4.29
C THR A 91 -0.34 -11.68 4.79
N TYR A 92 -1.55 -11.93 4.27
CA TYR A 92 -2.26 -13.19 4.51
C TYR A 92 -1.71 -14.30 3.61
N ARG A 93 -1.34 -13.94 2.37
CA ARG A 93 -0.70 -14.85 1.41
C ARG A 93 0.29 -14.08 0.54
N SER A 94 1.55 -14.51 0.54
CA SER A 94 2.61 -13.97 -0.32
C SER A 94 2.90 -14.97 -1.44
N TYR A 95 3.10 -14.46 -2.64
CA TYR A 95 3.70 -15.23 -3.73
C TYR A 95 5.02 -14.55 -4.07
N ALA A 96 6.12 -15.23 -3.72
CA ALA A 96 7.43 -14.88 -4.25
C ALA A 96 7.45 -15.36 -5.71
N VAL A 97 7.43 -14.43 -6.65
CA VAL A 97 7.79 -14.76 -8.03
C VAL A 97 9.30 -14.67 -8.09
N GLU A 98 9.97 -15.82 -8.07
CA GLU A 98 11.40 -15.87 -8.38
C GLU A 98 11.54 -15.58 -9.87
N LEU A 99 11.62 -14.28 -10.21
CA LEU A 99 12.02 -13.85 -11.55
C LEU A 99 13.51 -14.18 -11.70
N LYS A 100 13.82 -15.43 -12.05
CA LYS A 100 15.09 -15.74 -12.72
C LYS A 100 15.05 -15.05 -14.08
N MET A 101 15.55 -13.82 -14.15
CA MET A 101 16.00 -13.26 -15.41
C MET A 101 17.12 -14.17 -15.91
N ARG A 102 16.88 -14.85 -17.02
CA ARG A 102 17.95 -15.39 -17.87
C ARG A 102 18.55 -14.24 -18.67
#